data_AF-A0A6I0ZL79-F1
#
_entry.id   AF-A0A6I0ZL79-F1
#
_cell.length_a   1.000
_cell.length_b   1.000
_cell.length_c   1.000
_cell.angle_alpha   90.00
_cell.angle_beta   90.00
_cell.angle_gamma   90.00
#
_symmetry.space_group_name_H-M   'P 1'
#
loop_
_entity.id
_entity.type
_entity.pdbx_description
1 polymer ?
#
loop_
_entity_poly.entity_id
_entity_poly.type
_entity_poly.pdbx_seq_one_letter_code
_entity_poly.pdbx_strand_id
1 'polypeptide(L)'
;MNPHVFYTDPHSNPNANQNWTSETRVDLWGCRTSSNTGIDASVSKTIYDPSPSGFCLPASGAFSATTINGNDQSTDRNINGDRFITLFANNQGGYFYCKPMKASGNWDITGGTLFFPNSLGRHNKSGKIIPTTSYYWTATAQNQNAAPVLCLRNNVVSPPGGKSPGSFWSAVFGRAGGFSVRPVRE
;
A
#
# COMPACT_ATOMS: atom_id res chain seq x y z
N MET A 1 -19.14 2.99 17.67
CA MET A 1 -18.31 2.26 16.69
C MET A 1 -17.66 1.10 17.43
N ASN A 2 -17.66 -0.12 16.87
CA ASN A 2 -17.12 -1.31 17.55
C ASN A 2 -15.74 -1.61 16.96
N PRO A 3 -14.64 -1.12 17.56
CA PRO A 3 -13.30 -1.18 16.95
C PRO A 3 -12.77 -2.61 16.75
N HIS A 4 -13.36 -3.60 17.43
CA HIS A 4 -13.03 -5.01 17.28
C HIS A 4 -13.73 -5.69 16.09
N VAL A 5 -14.68 -5.02 15.44
CA VAL A 5 -15.42 -5.55 14.29
C VAL A 5 -14.74 -5.12 13.01
N PHE A 6 -14.44 -6.08 12.14
CA PHE A 6 -14.05 -5.79 10.77
C PHE A 6 -15.30 -5.53 9.93
N TYR A 7 -15.47 -4.28 9.47
CA TYR A 7 -16.59 -3.89 8.64
C TYR A 7 -16.31 -4.19 7.17
N THR A 8 -17.11 -5.10 6.60
CA THR A 8 -17.04 -5.42 5.18
C THR A 8 -17.88 -4.44 4.35
N ASP A 9 -17.58 -4.38 3.06
CA ASP A 9 -18.42 -3.71 2.07
C ASP A 9 -19.77 -4.45 1.95
N PRO A 10 -20.91 -3.81 2.32
CA PRO A 10 -22.21 -4.46 2.38
C PRO A 10 -22.90 -4.55 1.00
N HIS A 11 -22.36 -3.95 -0.05
CA HIS A 11 -23.04 -3.84 -1.33
C HIS A 11 -23.09 -5.20 -2.06
N SER A 12 -24.22 -5.47 -2.71
CA SER A 12 -24.54 -6.78 -3.30
C SER A 12 -23.68 -7.16 -4.50
N ASN A 13 -23.15 -6.19 -5.27
CA ASN A 13 -22.30 -6.49 -6.41
C ASN A 13 -20.92 -7.00 -5.94
N PRO A 14 -20.58 -8.30 -6.16
CA PRO A 14 -19.34 -8.87 -5.66
C PRO A 14 -18.10 -8.33 -6.38
N ASN A 15 -18.27 -7.79 -7.58
CA ASN A 15 -17.19 -7.27 -8.42
C ASN A 15 -16.96 -5.75 -8.22
N ALA A 16 -17.82 -5.09 -7.45
CA ALA A 16 -17.66 -3.68 -7.16
C ALA A 16 -16.78 -3.48 -5.93
N ASN A 17 -15.70 -2.70 -6.10
CA ASN A 17 -14.92 -2.15 -5.00
C ASN A 17 -15.70 -0.99 -4.38
N GLN A 18 -16.52 -1.23 -3.34
CA GLN A 18 -17.25 -0.16 -2.66
C GLN A 18 -16.79 0.06 -1.21
N ASN A 19 -17.23 1.19 -0.66
CA ASN A 19 -16.95 1.59 0.72
C ASN A 19 -17.80 0.79 1.71
N TRP A 20 -17.33 0.63 2.95
CA TRP A 20 -18.08 0.03 4.06
C TRP A 20 -19.03 1.03 4.73
N THR A 21 -18.92 2.31 4.37
CA THR A 21 -19.73 3.41 4.89
C THR A 21 -20.49 4.11 3.75
N SER A 22 -21.48 4.92 4.10
CA SER A 22 -22.16 5.84 3.18
C SER A 22 -21.41 7.16 2.96
N GLU A 23 -20.15 7.26 3.40
CA GLU A 23 -19.32 8.46 3.18
C GLU A 23 -19.02 8.64 1.68
N THR A 24 -19.23 9.85 1.20
CA THR A 24 -19.05 10.25 -0.20
C THR A 24 -17.76 11.04 -0.42
N ARG A 25 -17.06 11.42 0.64
CA ARG A 25 -15.76 12.10 0.57
C ARG A 25 -14.66 11.18 0.06
N VAL A 26 -13.79 11.77 -0.74
CA VAL A 26 -12.58 11.12 -1.27
C VAL A 26 -11.41 11.16 -0.30
N ASP A 27 -11.55 11.83 0.84
CA ASP A 27 -10.51 11.98 1.85
C ASP A 27 -10.24 10.61 2.51
N LEU A 28 -9.30 9.83 1.98
CA LEU A 28 -8.77 8.65 2.67
C LEU A 28 -7.53 9.09 3.43
N TRP A 29 -7.52 8.84 4.75
CA TRP A 29 -6.40 9.23 5.63
C TRP A 29 -6.01 10.72 5.56
N GLY A 30 -6.94 11.60 5.18
CA GLY A 30 -6.70 13.05 5.07
C GLY A 30 -6.13 13.54 3.75
N CYS A 31 -5.99 12.67 2.75
CA CYS A 31 -5.60 13.07 1.40
C CYS A 31 -6.81 13.37 0.52
N ARG A 32 -6.94 14.62 0.07
CA ARG A 32 -8.07 15.10 -0.75
C ARG A 32 -7.94 14.81 -2.24
N THR A 33 -6.75 14.47 -2.72
CA THR A 33 -6.46 14.37 -4.15
C THR A 33 -6.72 12.97 -4.67
N SER A 34 -7.49 12.88 -5.75
CA SER A 34 -7.70 11.64 -6.50
C SER A 34 -6.46 11.29 -7.33
N SER A 35 -5.79 10.19 -7.03
CA SER A 35 -4.62 9.71 -7.79
C SER A 35 -4.49 8.20 -7.71
N ASN A 36 -3.96 7.61 -8.78
CA ASN A 36 -3.52 6.21 -8.82
C ASN A 36 -2.00 6.05 -8.62
N THR A 37 -1.25 7.16 -8.53
CA THR A 37 0.20 7.19 -8.37
C THR A 37 0.60 7.97 -7.12
N GLY A 38 1.87 7.81 -6.72
CA GLY A 38 2.45 8.58 -5.61
C GLY A 38 2.37 10.10 -5.84
N ILE A 39 2.03 10.86 -4.81
CA ILE A 39 2.00 12.31 -4.78
C ILE A 39 2.78 12.82 -3.57
N ASP A 40 3.47 13.95 -3.71
CA ASP A 40 4.25 14.59 -2.64
C ASP A 40 3.45 15.68 -1.90
N ALA A 41 2.12 15.53 -1.83
CA ALA A 41 1.27 16.46 -1.08
C ALA A 41 1.32 16.17 0.43
N SER A 42 1.37 17.22 1.26
CA SER A 42 1.29 17.10 2.72
C SER A 42 -0.04 16.46 3.13
N VAL A 43 0.01 15.37 3.89
CA VAL A 43 -1.17 14.69 4.41
C VAL A 43 -1.55 15.30 5.75
N SER A 44 -2.76 15.84 5.87
CA SER A 44 -3.27 16.33 7.16
C SER A 44 -3.77 15.15 7.99
N LYS A 45 -3.31 15.03 9.24
CA LYS A 45 -3.92 14.10 10.20
C LYS A 45 -5.41 14.36 10.29
N THR A 46 -6.21 13.30 10.16
CA THR A 46 -7.65 13.36 10.44
C THR A 46 -7.93 12.73 11.80
N ILE A 47 -9.10 13.01 12.36
CA ILE A 47 -9.59 12.38 13.59
C ILE A 47 -9.71 10.84 13.51
N TYR A 48 -9.49 10.26 12.33
CA TYR A 48 -9.55 8.82 12.05
C TYR A 48 -8.18 8.20 11.75
N ASP A 49 -7.08 8.94 11.84
CA ASP A 49 -5.72 8.40 11.74
C ASP A 49 -5.30 7.84 13.12
N PRO A 50 -5.24 6.51 13.31
CA PRO A 50 -4.86 5.90 14.59
C PRO A 50 -3.36 6.03 14.90
N SER A 51 -2.59 6.77 14.10
CA SER A 51 -1.16 6.97 14.29
C SER A 51 -0.87 7.80 15.56
N PRO A 52 0.10 7.41 16.40
CA PRO A 52 0.50 8.16 17.60
C PRO A 52 0.81 9.63 17.30
N SER A 53 0.69 10.49 18.32
CA SER A 53 1.11 11.88 18.20
C SER A 53 2.58 11.96 17.71
N GLY A 54 2.85 12.86 16.75
CA GLY A 54 4.16 12.98 16.09
C GLY A 54 4.42 12.07 14.89
N PHE A 55 3.53 11.14 14.55
CA PHE A 55 3.66 10.30 13.34
C PHE A 55 2.68 10.74 12.26
N CYS A 56 3.16 11.16 11.10
CA CYS A 56 2.31 11.47 9.95
C CYS A 56 2.22 10.26 9.02
N LEU A 57 1.09 10.11 8.32
CA LEU A 57 1.10 9.28 7.12
C LEU A 57 2.00 9.98 6.09
N PRO A 58 3.07 9.34 5.61
CA PRO A 58 3.95 9.99 4.65
C PRO A 58 3.17 10.31 3.37
N ALA A 59 3.57 11.39 2.70
CA ALA A 59 3.11 11.63 1.33
C ALA A 59 3.36 10.37 0.49
N SER A 60 2.42 9.99 -0.38
CA SER A 60 2.54 8.70 -1.09
C SER A 60 3.75 8.66 -2.04
N GLY A 61 4.29 9.83 -2.43
CA GLY A 61 5.56 9.95 -3.13
C GLY A 61 6.79 9.51 -2.33
N ALA A 62 6.73 9.52 -0.99
CA ALA A 62 7.79 8.98 -0.13
C ALA A 62 8.04 7.47 -0.33
N PHE A 63 7.04 6.75 -0.87
CA PHE A 63 7.12 5.33 -1.20
C PHE A 63 6.97 5.04 -2.70
N SER A 64 7.12 6.07 -3.55
CA SER A 64 6.95 5.93 -5.00
C SER A 64 8.03 5.06 -5.66
N ALA A 65 9.15 4.84 -4.96
CA ALA A 65 10.33 4.21 -5.50
C ALA A 65 10.54 2.74 -5.05
N THR A 66 9.47 1.96 -4.83
CA THR A 66 9.64 0.52 -4.49
C THR A 66 10.19 -0.31 -5.65
N THR A 67 10.01 0.15 -6.89
CA THR A 67 10.55 -0.47 -8.10
C THR A 67 11.26 0.55 -8.99
N ILE A 68 12.21 0.09 -9.80
CA ILE A 68 13.10 0.96 -10.61
C ILE A 68 12.36 1.84 -11.63
N ASN A 69 11.20 1.40 -12.11
CA ASN A 69 10.51 2.04 -13.24
C ASN A 69 9.00 2.20 -13.02
N GLY A 70 8.54 2.12 -11.77
CA GLY A 70 7.11 2.25 -11.46
C GLY A 70 6.24 1.19 -12.14
N ASN A 71 6.79 0.01 -12.41
CA ASN A 71 6.04 -1.17 -12.84
C ASN A 71 6.31 -2.33 -11.88
N ASP A 72 5.47 -3.35 -11.92
CA ASP A 72 5.67 -4.58 -11.17
C ASP A 72 7.02 -5.22 -11.52
N GLN A 73 7.73 -5.69 -10.49
CA GLN A 73 9.03 -6.31 -10.65
C GLN A 73 9.05 -7.67 -9.96
N SER A 74 9.53 -8.68 -10.70
CA SER A 74 9.75 -10.05 -10.22
C SER A 74 11.24 -10.42 -10.17
N THR A 75 12.11 -9.41 -10.22
CA THR A 75 13.58 -9.57 -10.26
C THR A 75 14.21 -8.66 -9.23
N ASP A 76 15.01 -9.21 -8.31
CA ASP A 76 15.61 -8.49 -7.19
C ASP A 76 16.35 -7.21 -7.61
N ARG A 77 17.12 -7.26 -8.70
CA ARG A 77 17.86 -6.08 -9.20
C ARG A 77 16.97 -4.91 -9.64
N ASN A 78 15.69 -5.12 -9.87
CA ASN A 78 14.75 -4.06 -10.27
C ASN A 78 13.86 -3.59 -9.11
N ILE A 79 13.97 -4.22 -7.94
CA ILE A 79 13.26 -3.85 -6.73
C ILE A 79 14.18 -2.96 -5.90
N ASN A 80 13.65 -1.89 -5.30
CA ASN A 80 14.42 -0.99 -4.45
C ASN A 80 14.66 -1.57 -3.05
N GLY A 81 15.06 -2.84 -2.99
CA GLY A 81 15.39 -3.61 -1.81
C GLY A 81 16.34 -4.71 -2.22
N ASP A 82 17.51 -4.78 -1.57
CA ASP A 82 18.50 -5.79 -1.90
C ASP A 82 17.97 -7.19 -1.56
N ARG A 83 18.04 -8.11 -2.53
CA ARG A 83 17.58 -9.50 -2.41
C ARG A 83 16.17 -9.66 -1.83
N PHE A 84 15.27 -8.71 -2.11
CA PHE A 84 13.90 -8.67 -1.59
C PHE A 84 13.17 -10.02 -1.74
N ILE A 85 13.05 -10.53 -2.97
CA ILE A 85 12.38 -11.79 -3.32
C ILE A 85 13.05 -12.96 -2.62
N THR A 86 14.38 -13.02 -2.73
CA THR A 86 15.18 -14.11 -2.18
C THR A 86 15.05 -14.22 -0.65
N LEU A 87 14.89 -13.10 0.05
CA LEU A 87 14.85 -13.05 1.51
C LEU A 87 13.45 -12.88 2.09
N PHE A 88 12.42 -12.63 1.27
CA PHE A 88 11.09 -12.24 1.74
C PHE A 88 10.48 -13.22 2.75
N ALA A 89 10.57 -14.53 2.45
CA ALA A 89 10.02 -15.57 3.32
C ALA A 89 10.78 -15.67 4.65
N ASN A 90 12.11 -15.62 4.61
CA ASN A 90 12.97 -15.72 5.79
C ASN A 90 12.80 -14.50 6.71
N ASN A 91 12.65 -13.32 6.13
CA ASN A 91 12.45 -12.08 6.86
C ASN A 91 11.00 -11.87 7.31
N GLN A 92 10.06 -12.71 6.86
CA GLN A 92 8.62 -12.51 7.04
C GLN A 92 8.16 -11.12 6.56
N GLY A 93 8.69 -10.67 5.43
CA GLY A 93 8.53 -9.31 4.91
C GLY A 93 9.73 -8.89 4.08
N GLY A 94 9.80 -7.62 3.68
CA GLY A 94 10.90 -7.12 2.86
C GLY A 94 11.37 -5.74 3.25
N TYR A 95 12.63 -5.44 2.96
CA TYR A 95 13.24 -4.14 3.20
C TYR A 95 13.26 -3.34 1.92
N PHE A 96 12.93 -2.06 2.00
CA PHE A 96 13.12 -1.08 0.93
C PHE A 96 14.13 -0.02 1.36
N TYR A 97 14.96 0.44 0.43
CA TYR A 97 15.78 1.62 0.65
C TYR A 97 14.93 2.88 0.66
N CYS A 98 15.24 3.81 1.55
CA CYS A 98 14.51 5.08 1.67
C CYS A 98 14.75 6.02 0.48
N LYS A 99 15.85 5.82 -0.25
CA LYS A 99 16.17 6.59 -1.45
C LYS A 99 15.92 5.76 -2.70
N PRO A 100 15.49 6.40 -3.81
CA PRO A 100 15.22 5.69 -5.05
C PRO A 100 16.50 5.08 -5.64
N MET A 101 16.36 3.87 -6.19
CA MET A 101 17.38 3.25 -7.03
C MET A 101 17.53 4.02 -8.35
N LYS A 102 18.76 4.29 -8.79
CA LYS A 102 19.00 5.07 -10.04
C LYS A 102 19.15 4.22 -11.29
N ALA A 103 19.57 2.96 -11.12
CA ALA A 103 19.72 1.97 -12.18
C ALA A 103 19.57 0.57 -11.58
N SER A 104 19.21 -0.43 -12.39
CA SER A 104 19.06 -1.82 -11.92
C SER A 104 20.29 -2.30 -11.14
N GLY A 105 20.08 -2.77 -9.91
CA GLY A 105 21.12 -3.21 -8.98
C GLY A 105 21.98 -2.09 -8.37
N ASN A 106 21.62 -0.83 -8.56
CA ASN A 106 22.32 0.34 -8.01
C ASN A 106 21.47 1.02 -6.92
N TRP A 107 21.45 0.41 -5.73
CA TRP A 107 20.72 0.92 -4.57
C TRP A 107 21.45 2.05 -3.86
N ASP A 108 20.72 3.12 -3.50
CA ASP A 108 21.25 4.19 -2.66
C ASP A 108 21.03 3.86 -1.17
N ILE A 109 22.10 3.36 -0.53
CA ILE A 109 22.07 2.93 0.86
C ILE A 109 22.16 4.09 1.87
N THR A 110 22.39 5.33 1.43
CA THR A 110 22.68 6.45 2.34
C THR A 110 21.47 6.93 3.13
N GLY A 111 20.25 6.58 2.69
CA GLY A 111 19.00 6.88 3.39
C GLY A 111 18.56 5.81 4.39
N GLY A 112 19.30 4.70 4.51
CA GLY A 112 18.86 3.54 5.28
C GLY A 112 17.72 2.77 4.63
N THR A 113 17.08 1.90 5.40
CA THR A 113 15.99 1.03 4.94
C THR A 113 14.75 1.09 5.84
N LEU A 114 13.60 0.75 5.25
CA LEU A 114 12.34 0.52 5.93
C LEU A 114 11.89 -0.91 5.72
N PHE A 115 11.55 -1.59 6.80
CA PHE A 115 10.98 -2.93 6.74
C PHE A 115 9.48 -2.88 6.47
N PHE A 116 8.94 -3.78 5.66
CA PHE A 116 7.51 -3.98 5.44
C PHE A 116 7.18 -5.44 5.76
N PRO A 117 6.46 -5.71 6.87
CA PRO A 117 6.12 -7.08 7.24
C PRO A 117 5.21 -7.75 6.19
N ASN A 118 5.22 -9.07 6.14
CA ASN A 118 4.21 -9.82 5.40
C ASN A 118 2.90 -9.89 6.23
N SER A 119 2.23 -8.75 6.41
CA SER A 119 1.05 -8.60 7.28
C SER A 119 -0.24 -9.19 6.70
N LEU A 120 -0.20 -9.64 5.45
CA LEU A 120 -1.38 -10.07 4.68
C LEU A 120 -2.41 -8.94 4.57
N GLY A 121 -3.66 -9.30 4.25
CA GLY A 121 -4.79 -8.39 4.24
C GLY A 121 -6.12 -9.11 4.39
N ARG A 122 -7.22 -8.36 4.55
CA ARG A 122 -8.58 -8.90 4.52
C ARG A 122 -9.36 -8.41 3.31
N HIS A 123 -10.08 -9.34 2.68
CA HIS A 123 -10.94 -9.06 1.54
C HIS A 123 -12.10 -8.15 1.93
N ASN A 124 -12.35 -7.09 1.17
CA ASN A 124 -13.36 -6.06 1.44
C ASN A 124 -14.78 -6.63 1.58
N LYS A 125 -15.19 -7.56 0.71
CA LYS A 125 -16.52 -8.20 0.78
C LYS A 125 -16.67 -9.28 1.86
N SER A 126 -15.73 -10.23 1.89
CA SER A 126 -15.90 -11.45 2.70
C SER A 126 -15.23 -11.39 4.07
N GLY A 127 -14.36 -10.41 4.33
CA GLY A 127 -13.55 -10.31 5.55
C GLY A 127 -12.50 -11.42 5.71
N LYS A 128 -12.43 -12.36 4.77
CA LYS A 128 -11.47 -13.46 4.75
C LYS A 128 -10.05 -12.92 4.59
N ILE A 129 -9.10 -13.59 5.23
CA ILE A 129 -7.67 -13.32 5.07
C ILE A 129 -7.25 -13.65 3.63
N ILE A 130 -6.42 -12.79 3.04
CA ILE A 130 -5.75 -13.01 1.76
C ILE A 130 -4.37 -13.63 2.07
N PRO A 131 -4.19 -14.95 1.85
CA PRO A 131 -3.05 -15.68 2.45
C PRO A 131 -1.73 -15.54 1.69
N THR A 132 -1.76 -15.04 0.45
CA THR A 132 -0.59 -15.03 -0.45
C THR A 132 0.02 -13.66 -0.68
N THR A 133 -0.61 -12.61 -0.14
CA THR A 133 -0.30 -11.24 -0.52
C THR A 133 -0.45 -10.28 0.64
N SER A 134 0.57 -9.45 0.82
CA SER A 134 0.47 -8.26 1.67
C SER A 134 0.13 -7.05 0.83
N TYR A 135 -0.93 -6.35 1.24
CA TYR A 135 -1.32 -5.08 0.66
C TYR A 135 -1.12 -3.97 1.69
N TYR A 136 -0.66 -2.82 1.21
CA TYR A 136 -0.48 -1.63 2.03
C TYR A 136 -1.20 -0.46 1.37
N TRP A 137 -2.08 0.20 2.12
CA TRP A 137 -2.74 1.40 1.64
C TRP A 137 -1.70 2.49 1.36
N THR A 138 -1.86 3.13 0.22
CA THR A 138 -1.15 4.38 -0.07
C THR A 138 -1.88 5.55 0.59
N ALA A 139 -1.20 6.67 0.76
CA ALA A 139 -1.80 7.90 1.26
C ALA A 139 -2.70 8.62 0.24
N THR A 140 -3.24 7.92 -0.76
CA THR A 140 -4.07 8.49 -1.84
C THR A 140 -5.37 7.72 -1.98
N ALA A 141 -6.38 8.36 -2.55
CA ALA A 141 -7.60 7.70 -2.99
C ALA A 141 -7.73 7.82 -4.51
N GLN A 142 -8.29 6.80 -5.17
CA GLN A 142 -8.65 6.94 -6.59
C GLN A 142 -9.98 7.68 -6.73
N ASN A 143 -10.95 7.30 -5.89
CA ASN A 143 -12.30 7.86 -5.85
C ASN A 143 -12.92 7.62 -4.46
N GLN A 144 -14.23 7.90 -4.30
CA GLN A 144 -14.91 7.72 -3.01
C GLN A 144 -14.94 6.25 -2.53
N ASN A 145 -14.75 5.30 -3.42
CA ASN A 145 -14.93 3.88 -3.16
C ASN A 145 -13.63 3.09 -3.05
N ALA A 146 -12.58 3.52 -3.76
CA ALA A 146 -11.36 2.75 -3.92
C ALA A 146 -10.08 3.60 -3.81
N ALA A 147 -8.99 2.94 -3.43
CA ALA A 147 -7.68 3.54 -3.29
C ALA A 147 -6.57 2.61 -3.82
N PRO A 148 -5.45 3.16 -4.31
CA PRO A 148 -4.30 2.36 -4.70
C PRO A 148 -3.58 1.77 -3.47
N VAL A 149 -3.02 0.59 -3.66
CA VAL A 149 -2.19 -0.10 -2.68
C VAL A 149 -0.81 -0.41 -3.26
N LEU A 150 0.16 -0.59 -2.36
CA LEU A 150 1.38 -1.34 -2.62
C LEU A 150 1.09 -2.83 -2.43
N CYS A 151 1.63 -3.67 -3.31
CA CYS A 151 1.49 -5.13 -3.22
C CYS A 151 2.85 -5.81 -3.09
N LEU A 152 2.99 -6.66 -2.07
CA LEU A 152 4.22 -7.37 -1.73
C LEU A 152 3.97 -8.88 -1.62
N ARG A 153 4.76 -9.69 -2.32
CA ARG A 153 4.80 -11.15 -2.19
C ARG A 153 6.24 -11.65 -2.36
N ASN A 154 6.44 -12.94 -2.10
CA ASN A 154 7.75 -13.60 -2.22
C ASN A 154 8.27 -13.76 -3.67
N ASN A 155 7.62 -13.17 -4.67
CA ASN A 155 8.04 -13.24 -6.08
C ASN A 155 7.75 -11.96 -6.87
N VAL A 156 7.17 -10.93 -6.24
CA VAL A 156 6.74 -9.72 -6.92
C VAL A 156 6.57 -8.55 -5.96
N VAL A 157 6.98 -7.37 -6.42
CA VAL A 157 6.68 -6.07 -5.82
C VAL A 157 6.01 -5.21 -6.87
N SER A 158 4.85 -4.67 -6.54
CA SER A 158 4.19 -3.66 -7.36
C SER A 158 4.56 -2.26 -6.85
N PRO A 159 4.55 -1.22 -7.69
CA PRO A 159 4.57 0.18 -7.24
C PRO A 159 3.21 0.56 -6.61
N PRO A 160 3.10 1.72 -5.95
CA PRO A 160 1.82 2.30 -5.55
C PRO A 160 0.83 2.35 -6.73
N GLY A 161 -0.30 1.64 -6.61
CA GLY A 161 -1.33 1.60 -7.68
C GLY A 161 -0.88 0.88 -8.97
N GLY A 162 0.21 0.10 -8.89
CA GLY A 162 0.71 -0.79 -9.94
C GLY A 162 -0.27 -1.89 -10.30
N LYS A 163 0.17 -2.97 -10.94
CA LYS A 163 -0.76 -4.08 -11.24
C LYS A 163 -0.94 -4.96 -10.01
N SER A 164 -2.13 -5.55 -9.87
CA SER A 164 -2.30 -6.65 -8.92
C SER A 164 -1.52 -7.85 -9.48
N PRO A 165 -0.64 -8.52 -8.71
CA PRO A 165 0.18 -9.57 -9.29
C PRO A 165 -0.65 -10.76 -9.77
N GLY A 166 -0.39 -11.16 -11.02
CA GLY A 166 -1.19 -12.16 -11.75
C GLY A 166 -2.47 -11.58 -12.38
N SER A 167 -2.63 -10.26 -12.42
CA SER A 167 -3.80 -9.58 -12.99
C SER A 167 -3.40 -8.48 -13.97
N PHE A 168 -4.29 -8.20 -14.92
CA PHE A 168 -4.19 -7.02 -15.79
C PHE A 168 -4.72 -5.74 -15.14
N TRP A 169 -5.39 -5.87 -13.99
CA TRP A 169 -6.01 -4.75 -13.28
C TRP A 169 -5.03 -4.07 -12.33
N SER A 170 -5.14 -2.76 -12.21
CA SER A 170 -4.41 -1.99 -11.18
C SER A 170 -4.75 -2.51 -9.78
N ALA A 171 -3.78 -2.45 -8.88
CA ALA A 171 -3.88 -2.73 -7.45
C ALA A 171 -4.63 -1.58 -6.78
N VAL A 172 -5.91 -1.44 -7.14
CA VAL A 172 -6.85 -0.51 -6.56
C VAL A 172 -7.97 -1.33 -5.94
N PHE A 173 -8.19 -1.11 -4.65
CA PHE A 173 -9.10 -1.93 -3.86
C PHE A 173 -10.14 -1.05 -3.15
N GLY A 174 -11.29 -1.66 -2.86
CA GLY A 174 -12.34 -1.00 -2.08
C GLY A 174 -11.87 -0.61 -0.69
N ARG A 175 -12.26 0.57 -0.20
CA ARG A 175 -11.83 1.12 1.12
C ARG A 175 -12.09 0.21 2.31
N ALA A 176 -13.03 -0.73 2.18
CA ALA A 176 -13.29 -1.76 3.20
C ALA A 176 -12.22 -2.86 3.25
N GLY A 177 -11.17 -2.81 2.41
CA GLY A 177 -10.03 -3.72 2.47
C GLY A 177 -9.26 -3.56 3.78
N GLY A 178 -9.06 -4.66 4.49
CA GLY A 178 -8.31 -4.67 5.74
C GLY A 178 -6.82 -4.74 5.48
N PHE A 179 -6.23 -3.62 5.03
CA PHE A 179 -4.82 -3.51 4.68
C PHE A 179 -4.10 -2.56 5.62
N SER A 180 -2.82 -2.82 5.82
CA SER A 180 -1.98 -2.02 6.70
C SER A 180 -1.75 -0.63 6.11
N VAL A 181 -1.85 0.40 6.94
CA VAL A 181 -1.18 1.70 6.73
C VAL A 181 0.10 1.67 7.54
N ARG A 182 1.24 2.14 6.99
CA ARG A 182 2.44 2.32 7.80
C ARG A 182 2.71 3.80 8.02
N PRO A 183 2.55 4.32 9.25
CA PRO A 183 3.07 5.63 9.59
C PRO A 183 4.59 5.60 9.60
N VAL A 184 5.23 6.64 9.06
CA VAL A 184 6.67 6.87 9.24
C VAL A 184 6.86 7.98 10.27
N ARG A 185 7.99 7.93 10.96
CA ARG A 185 8.44 9.02 11.82
C ARG A 185 9.19 10.01 10.93
N GLU A 186 8.76 11.26 10.91
CA GLU A 186 9.55 12.38 10.36
C GLU A 186 10.71 12.73 11.30
#